data_AF-A0A3L6JJ90-F1
#
_entry.id   AF-A0A3L6JJ90-F1
#
_cell.length_a   1.000
_cell.length_b   1.000
_cell.length_c   1.000
_cell.angle_alpha   90.00
_cell.angle_beta   90.00
_cell.angle_gamma   90.00
#
_symmetry.space_group_name_H-M   'P 1'
#
loop_
_entity.id
_entity.type
_entity.pdbx_description
1 polymer ?
#
loop_
_entity_poly.entity_id
_entity_poly.type
_entity_poly.pdbx_seq_one_letter_code
_entity_poly.pdbx_strand_id
1 'polypeptide(L)'
;MDLENGLLVLISDAERFRLGLSAVAIPAGQGRGEPTSTGFLSLGEDAMQVRILAENVAKSTGRMCMMIIAVKDLTRALMVDITKALKQHFLR
;
A
#
# COMPACT_ATOMS: atom_id res chain seq x y z
N MET A 1 6.40 -6.06 -11.05
CA MET A 1 5.76 -5.77 -9.74
C MET A 1 5.09 -7.00 -9.13
N ASP A 2 5.03 -8.13 -9.85
CA ASP A 2 4.66 -9.42 -9.28
C ASP A 2 5.86 -10.12 -8.64
N LEU A 3 5.71 -10.47 -7.37
CA LEU A 3 6.52 -11.47 -6.69
C LEU A 3 5.77 -12.80 -6.74
N GLU A 4 6.48 -13.92 -6.65
CA GLU A 4 5.86 -15.26 -6.64
C GLU A 4 4.74 -15.38 -5.60
N ASN A 5 4.87 -14.68 -4.48
CA ASN A 5 3.96 -14.72 -3.34
C ASN A 5 3.18 -13.41 -3.10
N GLY A 6 3.25 -12.42 -3.99
CA GLY A 6 2.60 -11.14 -3.73
C GLY A 6 2.89 -10.03 -4.73
N LEU A 7 2.62 -8.80 -4.31
CA LEU A 7 2.76 -7.58 -5.06
C LEU A 7 3.69 -6.63 -4.33
N LEU A 8 4.59 -5.98 -5.08
CA LEU A 8 5.33 -4.82 -4.59
C LEU A 8 4.85 -3.58 -5.34
N VAL A 9 4.24 -2.65 -4.60
CA VAL A 9 3.79 -1.35 -5.10
C VAL A 9 4.73 -0.28 -4.55
N LEU A 10 5.42 0.40 -5.46
CA LEU A 10 6.30 1.52 -5.16
C LEU A 10 5.73 2.79 -5.78
N ILE A 11 5.50 3.81 -4.95
CA ILE A 11 5.08 5.14 -5.36
C ILE A 11 6.17 6.10 -4.89
N SER A 12 6.77 6.85 -5.81
CA SER A 12 7.82 7.81 -5.46
C SER A 12 7.79 9.03 -6.37
N ASP A 13 8.13 10.19 -5.79
CA ASP A 13 8.33 11.47 -6.48
C ASP A 13 9.81 11.86 -6.61
N ALA A 14 10.72 11.00 -6.13
CA ALA A 14 12.12 11.35 -5.97
C ALA A 14 12.98 10.82 -7.12
N GLU A 15 13.88 11.66 -7.63
CA GLU A 15 14.97 11.25 -8.54
C GLU A 15 16.05 10.39 -7.84
N ARG A 16 15.89 10.08 -6.54
CA ARG A 16 16.85 9.33 -5.72
C ARG A 16 16.16 8.31 -4.82
N PHE A 17 16.92 7.28 -4.41
CA PHE A 17 16.45 6.24 -3.50
C PHE A 17 16.11 6.80 -2.12
N ARG A 18 14.85 6.67 -1.70
CA ARG A 18 14.37 7.01 -0.36
C ARG A 18 13.55 5.86 0.20
N LEU A 19 13.78 5.55 1.47
CA LEU A 19 12.86 4.71 2.24
C LEU A 19 11.69 5.57 2.67
N GLY A 20 10.56 5.35 2.00
CA GLY A 20 9.30 6.01 2.31
C GLY A 20 8.49 5.26 3.37
N LEU A 21 7.29 5.76 3.63
CA LEU A 21 6.32 5.08 4.49
C LEU A 21 6.01 3.71 3.89
N SER A 22 6.11 2.67 4.72
CA SER A 22 6.06 1.30 4.24
C SER A 22 5.07 0.46 5.03
N ALA A 23 4.30 -0.37 4.32
CA ALA A 23 3.34 -1.29 4.92
C ALA A 23 3.27 -2.60 4.14
N VAL A 24 2.97 -3.69 4.86
CA VAL A 24 2.60 -4.97 4.26
C VAL A 24 1.18 -5.29 4.67
N ALA A 25 0.38 -5.77 3.72
CA ALA A 25 -0.93 -6.35 3.96
C ALA A 25 -1.03 -7.76 3.39
N ILE A 26 -1.71 -8.63 4.12
CA ILE A 26 -2.03 -10.00 3.72
C ILE A 26 -3.55 -10.06 3.54
N PRO A 27 -4.05 -10.60 2.41
CA PRO A 27 -5.48 -10.74 2.17
C PRO A 27 -6.14 -11.63 3.21
N ALA A 28 -7.45 -11.49 3.36
CA ALA A 28 -8.23 -12.37 4.22
C ALA A 28 -8.15 -13.83 3.70
N GLY A 29 -7.83 -14.77 4.60
CA GLY A 29 -7.80 -16.21 4.31
C GLY A 29 -9.05 -16.93 4.81
N GLN A 30 -9.11 -18.25 4.62
CA GLN A 30 -10.22 -19.05 5.18
C GLN A 30 -10.26 -18.89 6.71
N GLY A 31 -11.34 -18.31 7.22
CA GLY A 31 -11.54 -18.04 8.65
C GLY A 31 -11.35 -16.59 9.09
N ARG A 32 -11.01 -15.65 8.19
CA ARG A 32 -10.98 -14.20 8.49
C ARG A 32 -11.75 -13.44 7.41
N GLY A 33 -12.49 -12.40 7.81
CA GLY A 33 -13.27 -11.57 6.89
C GLY A 33 -12.51 -10.36 6.33
N GLU A 34 -11.46 -9.90 7.03
CA GLU A 34 -10.71 -8.69 6.68
C GLU A 34 -9.20 -8.96 6.56
N PRO A 35 -8.49 -8.19 5.71
CA PRO A 35 -7.04 -8.24 5.60
C PRO A 35 -6.35 -7.94 6.93
N THR A 36 -5.11 -8.41 7.08
CA THR A 36 -4.23 -8.01 8.20
C THR A 36 -3.07 -7.21 7.66
N SER A 37 -2.76 -6.06 8.27
CA SER A 37 -1.62 -5.24 7.86
C SER A 37 -0.72 -4.84 9.02
N THR A 38 0.54 -4.55 8.68
CA THR A 38 1.49 -3.90 9.57
C THR A 38 2.26 -2.83 8.82
N GLY A 39 2.53 -1.72 9.51
CA GLY A 39 3.45 -0.69 9.04
C GLY A 39 4.85 -0.96 9.57
N PHE A 40 5.88 -0.58 8.83
CA PHE A 40 7.26 -0.66 9.28
C PHE A 40 8.01 0.60 8.85
N LEU A 41 9.03 0.99 9.64
CA LEU A 41 9.88 2.18 9.42
C LEU A 41 9.21 3.55 9.63
N SER A 42 7.95 3.60 10.07
CA SER A 42 7.24 4.86 10.34
C SER A 42 6.14 4.71 11.38
N LEU A 43 5.96 5.73 12.21
CA LEU A 43 4.88 5.86 13.20
C LEU A 43 4.04 7.10 12.86
N GLY A 44 2.74 7.10 13.22
CA GLY A 44 1.84 8.24 13.01
C GLY A 44 0.70 7.99 12.02
N GLU A 45 -0.10 9.02 11.75
CA GLU A 45 -1.31 8.93 10.92
C GLU A 45 -1.02 8.52 9.47
N ASP A 46 0.08 9.01 8.88
CA ASP A 46 0.45 8.67 7.51
C ASP A 46 0.78 7.17 7.37
N ALA A 47 1.36 6.57 8.41
CA ALA A 47 1.62 5.13 8.44
C ALA A 47 0.31 4.31 8.44
N MET A 48 -0.76 4.82 9.07
CA MET A 48 -2.08 4.19 9.00
C MET A 48 -2.65 4.26 7.58
N GLN A 49 -2.49 5.39 6.90
CA GLN A 49 -3.01 5.56 5.55
C GLN A 49 -2.31 4.63 4.54
N VAL A 50 -0.98 4.48 4.62
CA VAL A 50 -0.24 3.54 3.77
C VAL A 50 -0.66 2.09 4.01
N ARG A 51 -0.94 1.73 5.27
CA ARG A 51 -1.51 0.41 5.61
C ARG A 51 -2.87 0.19 4.96
N ILE A 52 -3.78 1.16 5.05
CA ILE A 52 -5.11 1.08 4.43
C ILE A 52 -5.00 0.90 2.91
N LEU A 53 -4.06 1.59 2.26
CA LEU A 53 -3.80 1.40 0.82
C LEU A 53 -3.33 -0.03 0.51
N ALA A 54 -2.38 -0.55 1.29
CA ALA A 54 -1.90 -1.93 1.14
C ALA A 54 -3.04 -2.96 1.34
N GLU A 55 -3.89 -2.76 2.34
CA GLU A 55 -5.07 -3.62 2.60
C GLU A 55 -6.05 -3.62 1.44
N ASN A 56 -6.35 -2.46 0.86
CA ASN A 56 -7.25 -2.35 -0.28
C ASN A 56 -6.70 -3.09 -1.51
N VAL A 57 -5.41 -2.96 -1.79
CA VAL A 57 -4.76 -3.71 -2.88
C VAL A 57 -4.77 -5.22 -2.57
N ALA A 58 -4.46 -5.62 -1.34
CA ALA A 58 -4.45 -7.03 -0.97
C ALA A 58 -5.85 -7.65 -1.07
N LYS A 59 -6.89 -6.97 -0.57
CA LYS A 59 -8.29 -7.41 -0.60
C LYS A 59 -8.80 -7.60 -2.02
N SER A 60 -8.46 -6.69 -2.92
CA SER A 60 -8.96 -6.70 -4.29
C SER A 60 -8.25 -7.68 -5.21
N THR A 61 -6.94 -7.86 -5.00
CA THR A 61 -6.12 -8.76 -5.82
C THR A 61 -6.09 -10.19 -5.27
N GLY A 62 -6.51 -10.39 -4.02
CA GLY A 62 -6.39 -11.68 -3.32
C GLY A 62 -4.95 -12.07 -3.03
N ARG A 63 -4.01 -11.12 -3.06
CA ARG A 63 -2.56 -11.37 -2.93
C ARG A 63 -1.94 -10.49 -1.85
N MET A 64 -0.85 -10.95 -1.24
CA MET A 64 -0.07 -10.12 -0.32
C MET A 64 0.40 -8.85 -1.06
N CYS A 65 0.36 -7.70 -0.40
CA CYS A 65 0.81 -6.44 -0.95
C CYS A 65 1.82 -5.77 -0.01
N MET A 66 3.02 -5.50 -0.51
CA MET A 66 3.98 -4.57 0.09
C MET A 66 3.82 -3.21 -0.61
N MET A 67 3.50 -2.18 0.17
CA MET A 67 3.33 -0.81 -0.28
C MET A 67 4.46 0.06 0.26
N ILE A 68 5.13 0.81 -0.62
CA ILE A 68 6.16 1.78 -0.26
C ILE A 68 5.80 3.11 -0.90
N ILE A 69 5.59 4.15 -0.09
CA ILE A 69 5.30 5.52 -0.55
C ILE A 69 6.45 6.42 -0.14
N ALA A 70 7.35 6.66 -1.09
CA ALA A 70 8.49 7.55 -0.98
C ALA A 70 8.20 8.87 -1.71
N VAL A 71 7.15 9.55 -1.26
CA VAL A 71 6.68 10.84 -1.78
C VAL A 71 6.89 11.91 -0.72
N LYS A 72 7.42 13.07 -1.09
CA LYS A 72 7.55 14.21 -0.18
C LYS A 72 6.18 14.85 0.03
N ASP A 73 5.88 15.22 1.27
CA ASP A 73 4.64 15.94 1.65
C ASP A 73 3.37 15.22 1.14
N LEU A 74 3.12 14.03 1.70
CA LEU A 74 1.98 13.18 1.35
C LEU A 74 0.64 13.79 1.81
N THR A 75 0.16 14.77 1.06
CA THR A 75 -1.09 15.47 1.39
C THR A 75 -2.30 14.56 1.23
N ARG A 76 -3.40 14.90 1.92
CA ARG A 76 -4.69 14.21 1.78
C ARG A 76 -5.20 14.18 0.33
N ALA A 77 -4.99 15.27 -0.42
CA ALA A 77 -5.39 15.33 -1.83
C ALA A 77 -4.62 14.30 -2.66
N LEU A 78 -3.30 14.26 -2.48
CA LEU A 78 -2.44 13.30 -3.19
C LEU A 78 -2.77 11.84 -2.83
N MET A 79 -3.14 11.59 -1.58
CA MET A 79 -3.60 10.27 -1.13
C MET A 79 -4.90 9.82 -1.81
N VAL A 80 -5.83 10.73 -2.07
CA VAL A 80 -7.05 10.44 -2.83
C VAL A 80 -6.70 10.08 -4.28
N ASP A 81 -5.79 10.83 -4.90
CA ASP A 81 -5.34 10.57 -6.27
C ASP A 81 -4.60 9.24 -6.39
N ILE A 82 -3.72 8.93 -5.43
CA ILE A 82 -3.05 7.63 -5.32
C ILE A 82 -4.09 6.51 -5.22
N THR A 83 -5.09 6.66 -4.34
CA THR A 83 -6.16 5.67 -4.17
C THR A 83 -6.91 5.44 -5.47
N LYS A 84 -7.23 6.51 -6.20
CA LYS A 84 -7.92 6.44 -7.49
C LYS A 84 -7.07 5.74 -8.55
N ALA A 85 -5.78 6.06 -8.63
CA ALA A 85 -4.84 5.42 -9.55
C ALA A 85 -4.68 3.93 -9.25
N LEU A 86 -4.52 3.55 -7.98
CA LEU A 86 -4.46 2.15 -7.56
C LEU A 86 -5.75 1.40 -7.87
N LYS A 87 -6.91 2.06 -7.69
CA LYS A 87 -8.20 1.50 -8.10
C LYS A 87 -8.24 1.22 -9.60
N GLN A 88 -7.92 2.20 -10.43
CA GLN A 88 -7.91 2.02 -11.88
C GLN A 88 -6.96 0.92 -12.35
N HIS A 89 -5.83 0.72 -11.65
CA HIS A 89 -4.83 -0.28 -12.03
C HIS A 89 -5.16 -1.70 -11.54
N PHE A 90 -5.64 -1.84 -10.29
CA PHE A 90 -5.80 -3.15 -9.63
C PHE A 90 -7.25 -3.50 -9.26
N LEU A 91 -8.09 -2.50 -9.00
CA LEU A 91 -9.49 -2.69 -8.59
C LEU A 91 -10.43 -2.40 -9.77
N ARG A 92 -10.67 -3.41 -10.60
CA ARG A 92 -11.78 -3.38 -11.57
C ARG A 92 -13.12 -3.62 -10.89
#